data_AF-A0A5C8NVN2-F1
#
_entry.id   AF-A0A5C8NVN2-F1
#
_cell.length_a   1.000
_cell.length_b   1.000
_cell.length_c   1.000
_cell.angle_alpha   90.00
_cell.angle_beta   90.00
_cell.angle_gamma   90.00
#
_symmetry.space_group_name_H-M   'P 1'
#
loop_
_entity.id
_entity.type
_entity.pdbx_description
1 polymer ?
#
loop_
_entity_poly.entity_id
_entity_poly.type
_entity_poly.pdbx_seq_one_letter_code
_entity_poly.pdbx_strand_id
1 'polypeptide(L)'
;MLVPCDPRRIIAEWSSQATRHQETHVSERAPGKNYDVASIIEVARSADVWVREFTVQIGEEVPWHRHSEVRDRCYGLEGLVRVQFVNPRDSVESLLLAPGESCDLPPGTAHRLTCAQGNRARYLLVQTGSYDFVKVQSPE
;
A
#
# COMPACT_ATOMS: atom_id res chain seq x y z
N MET A 1 -35.78 11.27 12.68
CA MET A 1 -36.55 10.16 12.07
C MET A 1 -35.55 9.38 11.22
N LEU A 2 -35.05 8.25 11.72
CA LEU A 2 -34.00 7.46 11.05
C LEU A 2 -34.69 6.53 10.04
N VAL A 3 -34.30 6.62 8.77
CA VAL A 3 -34.68 5.64 7.76
C VAL A 3 -33.80 4.40 7.99
N PRO A 4 -34.37 3.20 8.21
CA PRO A 4 -33.55 2.01 8.40
C PRO A 4 -32.92 1.60 7.06
N CYS A 5 -31.60 1.45 7.07
CA CYS A 5 -30.83 0.85 5.98
C CYS A 5 -31.08 -0.66 5.99
N ASP A 6 -31.77 -1.19 4.98
CA ASP A 6 -31.96 -2.62 4.80
C ASP A 6 -30.74 -3.22 4.07
N PRO A 7 -29.89 -4.01 4.76
CA PRO A 7 -28.68 -4.58 4.16
C PRO A 7 -28.99 -5.58 3.03
N ARG A 8 -30.23 -6.06 2.89
CA ARG A 8 -30.62 -6.97 1.80
C ARG A 8 -30.84 -6.24 0.47
N ARG A 9 -31.00 -4.92 0.47
CA ARG A 9 -31.18 -4.12 -0.75
C ARG A 9 -29.86 -3.80 -1.46
N ILE A 10 -28.76 -3.69 -0.71
CA ILE A 10 -27.42 -3.38 -1.25
C ILE A 10 -26.85 -4.57 -2.05
N ILE A 11 -27.14 -5.80 -1.65
CA ILE A 11 -26.57 -6.99 -2.32
C ILE A 11 -27.24 -7.26 -3.68
N ALA A 12 -28.49 -6.84 -3.87
CA ALA A 12 -29.24 -7.08 -5.11
C ALA A 12 -28.89 -6.11 -6.25
N GLU A 13 -28.64 -4.82 -5.95
CA GLU A 13 -28.28 -3.83 -6.98
C GLU A 13 -26.84 -4.00 -7.50
N TRP A 14 -25.94 -4.59 -6.70
CA TRP A 14 -24.55 -4.85 -7.10
C TRP A 14 -24.40 -6.09 -8.00
N SER A 15 -25.41 -6.95 -8.04
CA SER A 15 -25.36 -8.19 -8.84
C SER A 15 -25.64 -7.93 -10.34
N SER A 16 -26.28 -6.82 -10.69
CA SER A 16 -26.58 -6.44 -12.09
C SER A 16 -25.53 -5.54 -12.74
N GLN A 17 -24.57 -5.01 -11.97
CA GLN A 17 -23.42 -4.24 -12.48
C GLN A 17 -22.08 -5.00 -12.38
N ALA A 18 -22.09 -6.24 -11.88
CA ALA A 18 -20.99 -7.17 -12.02
C ALA A 18 -20.92 -7.64 -13.49
N THR A 19 -20.60 -6.72 -14.40
CA THR A 19 -19.94 -7.06 -15.65
C THR A 19 -18.79 -7.97 -15.25
N ARG A 20 -18.79 -9.19 -15.80
CA ARG A 20 -17.65 -10.10 -15.77
C ARG A 20 -16.47 -9.37 -16.40
N HIS A 21 -15.79 -8.54 -15.62
CA HIS A 21 -14.45 -8.10 -15.92
C HIS A 21 -13.59 -9.31 -15.69
N GLN A 22 -13.44 -10.06 -16.76
CA GLN A 22 -12.32 -10.95 -16.94
C GLN A 22 -11.09 -10.06 -16.79
N GLU A 23 -10.47 -10.07 -15.62
CA GLU A 23 -9.23 -9.36 -15.35
C GLU A 23 -8.13 -9.98 -16.22
N THR A 24 -8.05 -9.52 -17.46
CA THR A 24 -6.81 -9.53 -18.21
C THR A 24 -5.90 -8.54 -17.50
N HIS A 25 -5.23 -9.01 -16.45
CA HIS A 25 -4.21 -8.26 -15.73
C HIS A 25 -2.99 -8.11 -16.64
N VAL A 26 -3.07 -7.18 -17.58
CA VAL A 26 -1.88 -6.62 -18.23
C VAL A 26 -1.30 -5.65 -17.20
N SER A 27 -0.12 -5.98 -16.69
CA SER A 27 0.66 -5.10 -15.83
C SER A 27 1.04 -3.82 -16.59
N GLU A 28 0.20 -2.79 -16.53
CA GLU A 28 0.63 -1.47 -16.98
C GLU A 28 1.63 -0.94 -15.97
N ARG A 29 2.90 -0.94 -16.36
CA ARG A 29 3.95 -0.18 -15.68
C ARG A 29 3.54 1.29 -15.71
N ALA A 30 3.08 1.81 -14.58
CA ALA A 30 2.81 3.23 -14.43
C ALA A 30 4.09 4.03 -14.80
N PRO A 31 4.01 5.02 -15.70
CA PRO A 31 5.18 5.75 -16.16
C PRO A 31 5.87 6.48 -15.00
N GLY A 32 7.20 6.36 -14.91
CA GLY A 32 8.03 7.06 -13.92
C GLY A 32 8.41 6.26 -12.66
N LYS A 33 8.07 4.96 -12.57
CA LYS A 33 8.51 4.10 -11.45
C LYS A 33 9.86 3.43 -11.78
N ASN A 34 10.88 3.72 -10.97
CA ASN A 34 12.23 3.12 -11.07
C ASN A 34 12.43 1.98 -10.06
N TYR A 35 11.37 1.25 -9.71
CA TYR A 35 11.46 0.09 -8.83
C TYR A 35 10.46 -0.98 -9.27
N ASP A 36 10.84 -2.24 -9.07
CA ASP A 36 10.07 -3.40 -9.52
C ASP A 36 9.18 -3.91 -8.38
N VAL A 37 7.88 -3.90 -8.64
CA VAL A 37 6.83 -4.59 -7.88
C VAL A 37 5.81 -5.18 -8.86
N ALA A 38 5.22 -6.32 -8.53
CA ALA A 38 4.31 -7.04 -9.41
C ALA A 38 3.08 -6.23 -9.82
N SER A 39 2.47 -5.50 -8.90
CA SER A 39 1.36 -4.60 -9.25
C SER A 39 1.18 -3.46 -8.26
N ILE A 40 0.63 -2.35 -8.79
CA ILE A 40 0.15 -1.22 -8.01
C ILE A 40 -1.21 -0.84 -8.58
N ILE A 41 -2.26 -0.98 -7.78
CA ILE A 41 -3.63 -0.61 -8.15
C ILE A 41 -3.97 0.69 -7.42
N GLU A 42 -4.35 1.74 -8.16
CA GLU A 42 -4.89 2.95 -7.55
C GLU A 42 -6.35 2.69 -7.15
N VAL A 43 -6.64 2.80 -5.86
CA VAL A 43 -7.98 2.56 -5.29
C VAL A 43 -8.77 3.87 -5.24
N ALA A 44 -8.13 4.95 -4.82
CA ALA A 44 -8.74 6.28 -4.75
C ALA A 44 -7.66 7.38 -4.72
N ARG A 45 -8.01 8.56 -5.23
CA ARG A 45 -7.14 9.74 -5.19
C ARG A 45 -7.94 11.02 -5.04
N SER A 46 -7.44 11.93 -4.20
CA SER A 46 -7.91 13.30 -4.05
C SER A 46 -6.70 14.26 -4.02
N ALA A 47 -6.91 15.51 -3.59
CA ALA A 47 -5.83 16.50 -3.49
C ALA A 47 -4.83 16.15 -2.37
N ASP A 48 -5.31 15.56 -1.28
CA ASP A 48 -4.56 15.32 -0.05
C ASP A 48 -4.52 13.85 0.38
N VAL A 49 -5.23 12.96 -0.32
CA VAL A 49 -5.25 11.53 -0.04
C VAL A 49 -4.95 10.70 -1.29
N TRP A 50 -4.07 9.72 -1.17
CA TRP A 50 -3.81 8.71 -2.20
C TRP A 50 -3.86 7.30 -1.61
N VAL A 51 -4.77 6.47 -2.10
CA VAL A 51 -4.95 5.09 -1.66
C VAL A 51 -4.54 4.14 -2.78
N ARG A 52 -3.62 3.23 -2.48
CA ARG A 52 -3.07 2.27 -3.43
C ARG A 52 -2.95 0.90 -2.82
N GLU A 53 -3.24 -0.14 -3.59
CA GLU A 53 -2.89 -1.50 -3.25
C GLU A 53 -1.58 -1.89 -3.94
N PHE A 54 -0.66 -2.50 -3.21
CA PHE A 54 0.59 -3.02 -3.73
C PHE A 54 0.61 -4.55 -3.63
N THR A 55 1.10 -5.20 -4.68
CA THR A 55 1.57 -6.59 -4.63
C THR A 55 3.07 -6.62 -4.84
N VAL A 56 3.79 -7.24 -3.91
CA VAL A 56 5.25 -7.37 -3.93
C VAL A 56 5.60 -8.84 -3.89
N GLN A 57 6.34 -9.34 -4.87
CA GLN A 57 6.88 -10.71 -4.89
C GLN A 57 8.12 -10.81 -4.01
N ILE A 58 8.54 -12.03 -3.72
CA ILE A 58 9.85 -12.26 -3.12
C ILE A 58 10.96 -11.73 -4.03
N GLY A 59 11.88 -10.93 -3.46
CA GLY A 59 12.96 -10.26 -4.21
C GLY A 59 12.59 -8.89 -4.80
N GLU A 60 11.30 -8.55 -4.86
CA GLU A 60 10.83 -7.20 -5.23
C GLU A 60 10.80 -6.27 -4.01
N GLU A 61 10.78 -4.95 -4.27
CA GLU A 61 10.75 -3.95 -3.21
C GLU A 61 10.13 -2.63 -3.62
N VAL A 62 9.54 -1.96 -2.63
CA VAL A 62 9.51 -0.49 -2.61
C VAL A 62 10.77 -0.04 -1.88
N PRO A 63 11.76 0.54 -2.59
CA PRO A 63 13.09 0.78 -2.04
C PRO A 63 13.05 1.86 -0.96
N TRP A 64 14.17 2.01 -0.25
CA TRP A 64 14.33 3.05 0.76
C TRP A 64 13.98 4.45 0.23
N HIS A 65 13.01 5.08 0.88
CA HIS A 65 12.55 6.42 0.58
C HIS A 65 11.94 7.06 1.83
N ARG A 66 11.68 8.36 1.75
CA ARG A 66 10.85 9.08 2.71
C ARG A 66 9.92 10.04 2.00
N HIS A 67 8.96 10.53 2.76
CA HIS A 67 8.10 11.62 2.34
C HIS A 67 8.32 12.86 3.19
N SER A 68 8.22 14.05 2.60
CA SER A 68 8.38 15.29 3.35
C SER A 68 7.14 15.65 4.16
N GLU A 69 5.94 15.43 3.60
CA GLU A 69 4.67 15.78 4.24
C GLU A 69 3.69 14.60 4.37
N VAL A 70 3.87 13.54 3.58
CA VAL A 70 2.97 12.39 3.63
C VAL A 70 3.19 11.59 4.91
N ARG A 71 2.07 11.26 5.57
CA ARG A 71 1.98 10.14 6.50
C ARG A 71 1.53 8.90 5.74
N ASP A 72 2.28 7.82 5.88
CA ASP A 72 1.91 6.53 5.32
C ASP A 72 1.26 5.65 6.37
N ARG A 73 0.09 5.11 6.03
CA ARG A 73 -0.53 4.03 6.80
C ARG A 73 -0.65 2.79 5.94
N CYS A 74 0.04 1.74 6.37
CA CYS A 74 0.09 0.47 5.66
C CYS A 74 -0.79 -0.55 6.37
N TYR A 75 -1.57 -1.32 5.61
CA TYR A 75 -2.41 -2.41 6.11
C TYR A 75 -2.08 -3.70 5.37
N GLY A 76 -1.74 -4.76 6.09
CA GLY A 76 -1.51 -6.07 5.49
C GLY A 76 -2.81 -6.68 4.94
N LEU A 77 -2.77 -7.20 3.72
CA LEU A 77 -3.92 -7.82 3.04
C LEU A 77 -3.70 -9.31 2.75
N GLU A 78 -2.48 -9.69 2.35
CA GLU A 78 -2.11 -11.06 2.00
C GLU A 78 -0.62 -11.28 2.29
N GLY A 79 -0.24 -12.48 2.74
CA GLY A 79 1.15 -12.81 3.05
C GLY A 79 1.71 -12.02 4.23
N LEU A 80 3.04 -11.93 4.33
CA LEU A 80 3.72 -11.11 5.34
C LEU A 80 4.50 -10.00 4.64
N VAL A 81 4.10 -8.76 4.90
CA VAL A 81 4.81 -7.58 4.40
C VAL A 81 5.86 -7.20 5.43
N ARG A 82 7.12 -7.14 5.03
CA ARG A 82 8.18 -6.59 5.86
C ARG A 82 8.24 -5.10 5.65
N VAL A 83 8.08 -4.34 6.73
CA VAL A 83 8.35 -2.91 6.75
C VAL A 83 9.64 -2.69 7.51
N GLN A 84 10.62 -2.08 6.86
CA GLN A 84 11.85 -1.61 7.50
C GLN A 84 11.79 -0.09 7.54
N PHE A 85 12.18 0.51 8.66
CA PHE A 85 12.13 1.95 8.84
C PHE A 85 13.23 2.44 9.78
N VAL A 86 13.63 3.69 9.61
CA VAL A 86 14.55 4.37 10.53
C VAL A 86 13.72 4.97 11.67
N ASN A 87 14.01 4.54 12.91
CA ASN A 87 13.34 5.05 14.10
C ASN A 87 13.87 6.44 14.50
N PRO A 88 13.27 7.11 15.49
CA PRO A 88 13.74 8.44 15.94
C PRO A 88 15.13 8.48 16.60
N ARG A 89 15.78 7.33 16.82
CA ARG A 89 17.15 7.21 17.32
C ARG A 89 18.14 6.87 16.19
N ASP A 90 17.75 7.09 14.94
CA ASP A 90 18.54 6.82 13.74
C ASP A 90 18.97 5.35 13.60
N SER A 91 18.22 4.41 14.18
CA SER A 91 18.47 2.97 14.01
C SER A 91 17.40 2.31 13.13
N VAL A 92 17.81 1.35 12.32
CA VAL A 92 16.87 0.57 11.49
C VAL A 92 16.10 -0.41 12.37
N GLU A 93 14.78 -0.33 12.30
CA GLU A 93 13.86 -1.31 12.87
C GLU A 93 13.12 -2.04 11.74
N SER A 94 12.57 -3.21 12.06
CA SER A 94 11.74 -3.99 11.14
C SER A 94 10.54 -4.55 11.86
N LEU A 95 9.38 -4.44 11.22
CA LEU A 95 8.15 -5.10 11.62
C LEU A 95 7.61 -5.96 10.47
N LEU A 96 6.75 -6.91 10.82
CA LEU A 96 6.00 -7.72 9.87
C LEU A 96 4.52 -7.34 10.00
N LEU A 97 3.86 -7.10 8.86
CA LEU A 97 2.41 -6.93 8.79
C LEU A 97 1.80 -8.20 8.23
N ALA A 98 1.09 -8.94 9.07
CA ALA A 98 0.17 -10.00 8.67
C ALA A 98 -1.17 -9.41 8.18
N PRO A 99 -2.03 -10.22 7.53
CA PRO A 99 -3.36 -9.76 7.12
C PRO A 99 -4.17 -9.23 8.30
N GLY A 100 -4.69 -8.00 8.16
CA GLY A 100 -5.44 -7.30 9.21
C GLY A 100 -4.60 -6.46 10.17
N GLU A 101 -3.26 -6.56 10.13
CA GLU A 101 -2.38 -5.69 10.89
C GLU A 101 -2.06 -4.40 10.13
N SER A 102 -1.61 -3.38 10.86
CA SER A 102 -1.26 -2.08 10.28
C SER A 102 -0.09 -1.42 11.00
N CYS A 103 0.64 -0.56 10.28
CA CYS A 103 1.59 0.37 10.87
C CYS A 103 1.37 1.80 10.37
N ASP A 104 1.91 2.75 11.12
CA ASP A 104 1.88 4.18 10.81
C ASP A 104 3.34 4.68 10.70
N LEU A 105 3.66 5.33 9.58
CA LEU A 105 4.96 5.91 9.30
C LEU A 105 4.76 7.43 9.16
N PRO A 106 5.16 8.22 10.18
CA PRO A 106 5.05 9.67 10.14
C PRO A 106 5.86 10.30 8.99
N PRO A 107 5.55 11.56 8.61
CA PRO A 107 6.38 12.31 7.67
C PRO A 107 7.84 12.34 8.10
N GLY A 108 8.74 12.22 7.12
CA GLY A 108 10.18 12.15 7.32
C GLY A 108 10.73 10.76 7.63
N THR A 109 9.89 9.77 7.96
CA THR A 109 10.36 8.41 8.25
C THR A 109 10.89 7.73 6.97
N ALA A 110 12.20 7.50 6.93
CA ALA A 110 12.82 6.68 5.89
C ALA A 110 12.37 5.23 6.06
N HIS A 111 11.87 4.61 5.00
CA HIS A 111 11.32 3.27 5.04
C HIS A 111 11.40 2.52 3.72
N ARG A 112 11.25 1.20 3.79
CA ARG A 112 11.31 0.22 2.70
C ARG A 112 10.28 -0.88 2.96
N LEU A 113 9.62 -1.35 1.91
CA LEU A 113 8.66 -2.45 2.00
C LEU A 113 9.03 -3.61 1.07
N THR A 114 8.99 -4.83 1.59
CA THR A 114 9.28 -6.06 0.84
C THR A 114 8.33 -7.20 1.21
N CYS A 115 8.34 -8.26 0.40
CA CYS A 115 7.76 -9.55 0.78
C CYS A 115 8.69 -10.26 1.77
N ALA A 116 8.20 -10.59 2.97
CA ALA A 116 9.03 -11.17 4.03
C ALA A 116 9.30 -12.67 3.84
N GLN A 117 8.34 -13.39 3.27
CA GLN A 117 8.36 -14.84 3.08
C GLN A 117 7.33 -15.29 2.03
N GLY A 118 7.47 -16.51 1.52
CA GLY A 118 6.57 -17.07 0.52
C GLY A 118 6.81 -16.47 -0.87
N ASN A 119 5.77 -16.46 -1.71
CA ASN A 119 5.89 -15.98 -3.09
C ASN A 119 5.56 -14.50 -3.24
N ARG A 120 4.57 -14.01 -2.49
CA ARG A 120 4.10 -12.62 -2.55
C ARG A 120 3.50 -12.14 -1.24
N ALA A 121 3.46 -10.82 -1.07
CA ALA A 121 2.70 -10.14 -0.05
C ALA A 121 1.92 -8.96 -0.66
N ARG A 122 0.77 -8.62 -0.06
CA ARG A 122 -0.06 -7.48 -0.46
C ARG A 122 -0.36 -6.58 0.71
N TYR A 123 -0.35 -5.27 0.45
CA TYR A 123 -0.78 -4.27 1.42
C TYR A 123 -1.57 -3.15 0.75
N LEU A 124 -2.47 -2.56 1.53
CA LEU A 124 -3.08 -1.27 1.23
C LEU A 124 -2.22 -0.16 1.83
N LEU A 125 -1.90 0.85 1.03
CA LEU A 125 -1.22 2.05 1.46
C LEU A 125 -2.20 3.22 1.37
N VAL A 126 -2.43 3.87 2.50
CA VAL A 126 -3.19 5.12 2.60
C VAL A 126 -2.21 6.25 2.92
N GLN A 127 -2.08 7.18 1.99
CA GLN A 127 -1.18 8.32 2.10
C GLN A 127 -1.99 9.59 2.32
N THR A 128 -1.65 10.35 3.34
CA THR A 128 -2.28 11.65 3.62
C THR A 128 -1.23 12.75 3.66
N GLY A 129 -1.40 13.80 2.86
CA GLY A 129 -0.47 14.93 2.71
C GLY A 129 0.01 15.13 1.26
N SER A 130 0.82 16.16 1.04
CA SER A 130 1.39 16.45 -0.29
C SER A 130 2.40 15.39 -0.69
N TYR A 131 2.08 14.61 -1.73
CA TYR A 131 2.93 13.51 -2.16
C TYR A 131 4.23 13.97 -2.82
N ASP A 132 5.35 13.51 -2.29
CA ASP A 132 6.66 13.44 -2.92
C ASP A 132 7.20 12.00 -2.88
N PHE A 133 8.39 11.72 -3.40
CA PHE A 133 9.07 10.43 -3.20
C PHE A 133 10.57 10.69 -3.16
N VAL A 134 11.10 10.92 -1.96
CA VAL A 134 12.51 11.25 -1.78
C VAL A 134 13.28 9.96 -1.56
N LYS A 135 13.96 9.47 -2.62
CA LYS A 135 14.86 8.31 -2.51
C LYS A 135 15.95 8.60 -1.49
N VAL A 136 16.23 7.62 -0.64
CA VAL A 136 17.36 7.65 0.30
C VAL A 136 18.20 6.40 0.10
N GLN A 137 19.47 6.48 0.46
CA GLN A 137 20.32 5.28 0.47
C GLN A 137 19.84 4.31 1.55
N SER A 138 20.15 3.03 1.41
CA SER A 138 19.96 2.11 2.53
C SER A 138 20.77 2.65 3.72
N PRO A 139 20.15 2.80 4.89
CA PRO A 139 20.92 3.07 6.10
C PRO A 139 21.93 1.94 6.30
N GLU A 140 23.12 2.30 6.79
CA GLU A 140 24.16 1.34 7.21
C GLU A 140 23.75 0.57 8.48
#